data_AF-A0ABD0S0R2-F1
#
_entry.id   AF-A0ABD0S0R2-F1
#
_cell.length_a   1.000
_cell.length_b   1.000
_cell.length_c   1.000
_cell.angle_alpha   90.00
_cell.angle_beta   90.00
_cell.angle_gamma   90.00
#
_symmetry.space_group_name_H-M   'P 1'
#
loop_
_entity.id
_entity.type
_entity.pdbx_description
1 polymer ?
#
loop_
_entity_poly.entity_id
_entity_poly.type
_entity_poly.pdbx_seq_one_letter_code
_entity_poly.pdbx_strand_id
1 'polypeptide(L)'
;HEENGEQKKYMGICRLPGPSQLHRRLDIIVVPYAEFACALLYFTGSAHFNRSMRALAKTKHMSLSEHSLNCAVVRQRGVKLVAGTPLHTPMEKDVFNQLGIPYREPHERD
;
A
#
# COMPACT_ATOMS: atom_id res chain seq x y z
N HIS A 1 17.20 6.26 2.19
CA HIS A 1 17.39 4.92 1.64
C HIS A 1 16.37 4.02 2.30
N GLU A 2 15.34 3.56 1.59
CA GLU A 2 14.45 2.51 2.09
C GLU A 2 15.22 1.19 1.99
N GLU A 3 15.52 0.58 3.14
CA GLU A 3 16.37 -0.61 3.25
C GLU A 3 15.66 -1.92 2.86
N ASN A 4 14.45 -1.90 2.28
CA ASN A 4 13.69 -3.14 2.09
C ASN A 4 12.73 -3.20 0.90
N GLY A 5 12.83 -2.31 -0.07
CA GLY A 5 12.01 -2.36 -1.29
C GLY A 5 12.81 -2.00 -2.54
N GLU A 6 12.57 -2.72 -3.63
CA GLU A 6 13.03 -2.31 -4.97
C GLU A 6 12.26 -1.07 -5.48
N GLN A 7 11.29 -0.58 -4.70
CA GLN A 7 10.51 0.59 -5.01
C GLN A 7 11.40 1.83 -5.15
N LYS A 8 11.32 2.48 -6.31
CA LYS A 8 11.95 3.78 -6.55
C LYS A 8 10.89 4.86 -6.46
N LYS A 9 11.21 5.94 -5.76
CA LYS A 9 10.29 7.07 -5.54
C LYS A 9 10.93 8.39 -5.95
N TYR A 10 10.19 9.16 -6.71
CA TYR A 10 10.47 10.56 -7.00
C TYR A 10 9.35 11.40 -6.40
N MET A 11 9.74 12.37 -5.56
CA MET A 11 8.83 13.40 -5.05
C MET A 11 9.34 14.74 -5.53
N GLY A 12 8.55 15.44 -6.33
CA GLY A 12 8.98 16.68 -6.95
C GLY A 12 7.86 17.66 -7.15
N ILE A 13 8.21 18.69 -7.92
CA ILE A 13 7.29 19.74 -8.36
C ILE A 13 7.39 19.78 -9.89
N CYS A 14 6.23 19.74 -10.55
CA CYS A 14 6.13 19.90 -12.00
C CYS A 14 5.28 21.12 -12.35
N ARG A 15 5.39 21.58 -13.60
CA ARG A 15 4.54 22.62 -14.17
C ARG A 15 4.28 22.27 -15.63
N LEU A 16 3.02 22.35 -16.05
CA LEU A 16 2.65 22.14 -17.45
C LEU A 16 3.21 23.29 -18.32
N PRO A 17 3.48 23.04 -19.62
CA PRO A 17 3.84 24.10 -20.56
C PRO A 17 2.66 25.05 -20.81
N GLY A 18 2.94 26.28 -21.24
CA GLY A 18 1.95 27.31 -21.55
C GLY A 18 1.86 28.43 -20.50
N PRO A 19 1.18 29.55 -20.84
CA PRO A 19 1.05 30.67 -19.93
C PRO A 19 0.16 30.32 -18.72
N SER A 20 0.43 31.00 -17.59
CA SER A 20 -0.38 30.95 -16.36
C SER A 20 -0.56 29.57 -15.71
N GLN A 21 0.35 28.62 -15.96
CA GLN A 21 0.34 27.31 -15.29
C GLN A 21 0.92 27.37 -13.88
N LEU A 22 0.26 26.71 -12.94
CA LEU A 22 0.72 26.59 -11.55
C LEU A 22 1.67 25.42 -11.38
N HIS A 23 2.63 25.56 -10.46
CA HIS A 23 3.44 24.46 -9.98
C HIS A 23 2.57 23.49 -9.16
N ARG A 24 2.76 22.19 -9.38
CA ARG A 24 2.04 21.12 -8.68
C ARG A 24 3.03 20.10 -8.11
N ARG A 25 2.72 19.55 -6.94
CA ARG A 25 3.44 18.39 -6.40
C ARG A 25 3.18 17.18 -7.30
N LEU A 26 4.23 16.45 -7.63
CA LEU A 26 4.17 15.21 -8.41
C LEU A 26 4.95 14.13 -7.67
N ASP A 27 4.27 13.02 -7.41
CA ASP A 27 4.89 11.83 -6.84
C ASP A 27 4.84 10.70 -7.88
N ILE A 28 6.00 10.15 -8.22
CA ILE A 28 6.16 9.01 -9.13
C ILE A 28 6.76 7.86 -8.33
N ILE A 29 6.16 6.68 -8.46
CA ILE A 29 6.70 5.44 -7.92
C ILE A 29 6.90 4.43 -9.03
N VAL A 30 7.94 3.62 -8.90
CA VAL A 30 8.19 2.43 -9.71
C VAL A 30 8.28 1.26 -8.76
N VAL A 31 7.45 0.24 -8.98
CA VAL A 31 7.36 -0.95 -8.12
C VAL A 31 7.50 -2.22 -8.97
N PRO A 32 8.03 -3.31 -8.42
CA PRO A 32 7.95 -4.62 -9.04
C PRO A 32 6.49 -5.03 -9.28
N TYR A 33 6.25 -5.82 -10.33
CA TYR A 33 4.89 -6.25 -10.67
C TYR A 33 4.23 -7.07 -9.53
N ALA A 34 5.02 -7.82 -8.77
CA ALA A 34 4.54 -8.58 -7.61
C ALA A 34 3.97 -7.69 -6.48
N GLU A 35 4.38 -6.43 -6.40
CA GLU A 35 3.94 -5.47 -5.39
C GLU A 35 2.78 -4.59 -5.90
N PHE A 36 2.42 -4.69 -7.20
CA PHE A 36 1.53 -3.76 -7.87
C PHE A 36 0.18 -3.58 -7.16
N ALA A 37 -0.45 -4.67 -6.72
CA ALA A 37 -1.75 -4.59 -6.03
C ALA A 37 -1.68 -3.86 -4.68
N CYS A 38 -0.65 -4.14 -3.87
CA CYS A 38 -0.46 -3.49 -2.58
C CYS A 38 -0.06 -2.02 -2.74
N ALA A 39 0.78 -1.72 -3.74
CA ALA A 39 1.20 -0.36 -4.05
C ALA A 39 0.03 0.48 -4.57
N LEU A 40 -0.80 -0.09 -5.46
CA LEU A 40 -2.00 0.55 -5.99
C LEU A 40 -3.00 0.86 -4.86
N LEU A 41 -3.26 -0.11 -3.98
CA LEU A 41 -4.13 0.09 -2.82
C LEU A 41 -3.62 1.21 -1.91
N TYR A 42 -2.31 1.20 -1.62
CA TYR A 42 -1.67 2.21 -0.78
C TYR A 42 -1.78 3.62 -1.40
N PHE A 43 -1.43 3.76 -2.68
CA PHE A 43 -1.38 5.07 -3.35
C PHE A 43 -2.75 5.61 -3.73
N THR A 44 -3.74 4.74 -3.91
CA THR A 44 -5.14 5.13 -4.05
C THR A 44 -5.67 5.69 -2.74
N GLY A 45 -5.35 5.05 -1.61
CA GLY A 45 -5.81 5.49 -0.30
C GLY A 45 -7.32 5.30 -0.09
N SER A 46 -7.96 6.10 0.77
CA SER A 46 -7.42 7.25 1.52
C SER A 46 -6.42 6.89 2.63
N ALA A 47 -5.79 7.89 3.24
CA ALA A 47 -4.90 7.68 4.39
C ALA A 47 -5.62 7.02 5.57
N HIS A 48 -6.90 7.37 5.79
CA HIS A 48 -7.72 6.75 6.82
C HIS A 48 -8.05 5.30 6.47
N PHE A 49 -8.46 5.04 5.22
CA PHE A 49 -8.74 3.70 4.74
C PHE A 49 -7.53 2.77 4.89
N ASN A 50 -6.34 3.22 4.48
CA ASN A 50 -5.09 2.47 4.64
C ASN A 50 -4.79 2.13 6.11
N ARG A 51 -4.98 3.08 7.04
CA ARG A 51 -4.79 2.81 8.47
C ARG A 51 -5.76 1.77 9.00
N SER A 52 -7.03 1.86 8.62
CA SER A 52 -8.06 0.89 8.99
C SER A 52 -7.77 -0.51 8.44
N MET A 53 -7.36 -0.60 7.17
CA MET A 53 -6.96 -1.85 6.52
C MET A 53 -5.75 -2.50 7.22
N ARG A 54 -4.74 -1.71 7.59
CA ARG A 54 -3.59 -2.23 8.36
C ARG A 54 -3.97 -2.68 9.76
N ALA A 55 -4.87 -1.95 10.43
CA ALA A 55 -5.37 -2.34 11.74
C ALA A 55 -6.12 -3.68 11.65
N LEU A 56 -6.98 -3.85 10.64
CA LEU A 56 -7.67 -5.13 10.37
C LEU A 56 -6.68 -6.27 10.06
N ALA A 57 -5.67 -6.03 9.22
CA ALA A 57 -4.64 -7.03 8.97
C ALA A 57 -3.94 -7.46 10.27
N LYS A 58 -3.68 -6.51 11.19
CA LYS A 58 -3.05 -6.79 12.48
C LYS A 58 -3.90 -7.69 13.37
N THR A 59 -5.23 -7.55 13.36
CA THR A 59 -6.13 -8.45 14.14
C THR A 59 -6.17 -9.87 13.58
N LYS A 60 -5.77 -10.05 12.31
CA LYS A 60 -5.73 -11.35 11.62
C LYS A 60 -4.34 -11.99 11.58
N HIS A 61 -3.42 -11.58 12.45
CA HIS A 61 -2.02 -12.04 12.42
C HIS A 61 -1.33 -11.82 11.06
N MET A 62 -1.72 -10.75 10.36
CA MET A 62 -1.17 -10.33 9.07
C MET A 62 -0.45 -8.98 9.20
N SER A 63 0.22 -8.56 8.13
CA SER A 63 0.84 -7.23 8.00
C SER A 63 0.65 -6.73 6.58
N LEU A 64 -0.03 -5.60 6.42
CA LEU A 64 -0.22 -4.95 5.12
C LEU A 64 0.71 -3.73 5.02
N SER A 65 1.48 -3.66 3.94
CA SER A 65 2.26 -2.48 3.52
C SER A 65 1.96 -2.16 2.05
N GLU A 66 2.61 -1.14 1.51
CA GLU A 66 2.68 -0.84 0.08
C GLU A 66 3.35 -1.96 -0.74
N HIS A 67 4.23 -2.74 -0.13
CA HIS A 67 4.98 -3.79 -0.82
C HIS A 67 4.21 -5.12 -0.85
N SER A 68 3.59 -5.50 0.27
CA SER A 68 2.98 -6.83 0.36
C SER A 68 1.93 -6.94 1.47
N LEU A 69 1.09 -7.96 1.35
CA LEU A 69 0.32 -8.52 2.45
C LEU A 69 1.02 -9.78 2.96
N ASN A 70 1.49 -9.78 4.20
CA ASN A 70 2.14 -10.95 4.80
C ASN A 70 1.21 -11.66 5.79
N CYS A 71 1.24 -12.99 5.79
CA CYS A 71 0.56 -13.84 6.77
C CYS A 71 1.55 -14.43 7.80
N ALA A 72 1.05 -15.17 8.80
CA ALA A 72 1.85 -15.78 9.86
C ALA A 72 2.75 -14.78 10.61
N VAL A 73 2.26 -13.55 10.79
CA VAL A 73 3.00 -12.47 11.45
C VAL A 73 2.84 -12.60 12.96
N VAL A 74 3.94 -12.85 13.66
CA VAL A 74 3.97 -12.95 15.12
C VAL A 74 4.32 -11.59 15.73
N ARG A 75 3.51 -11.18 16.71
CA ARG A 75 3.72 -9.94 17.47
C ARG A 75 3.68 -10.20 18.96
N GLN A 76 4.56 -9.57 19.71
CA GLN A 76 4.55 -9.57 21.18
C GLN A 76 4.51 -8.12 21.66
N ARG A 77 3.57 -7.78 22.55
CA ARG A 77 3.36 -6.41 23.06
C ARG A 77 3.28 -5.35 21.94
N GLY A 78 2.71 -5.73 20.79
CA GLY A 78 2.56 -4.86 19.62
C GLY A 78 3.77 -4.77 18.69
N VAL A 79 4.94 -5.28 19.09
CA VAL A 79 6.18 -5.30 18.29
C VAL A 79 6.17 -6.51 17.36
N LYS A 80 6.52 -6.31 16.08
CA LYS A 80 6.63 -7.37 15.08
C LYS A 80 7.92 -8.16 15.30
N LEU A 81 7.80 -9.41 15.74
CA LEU A 81 8.93 -10.31 15.97
C LEU A 81 9.24 -11.16 14.74
N VAL A 82 8.19 -11.65 14.07
CA VAL A 82 8.31 -12.45 12.84
C VAL A 82 7.64 -11.70 11.70
N ALA A 83 8.38 -11.49 10.61
CA ALA A 83 7.92 -10.71 9.46
C ALA A 83 6.74 -11.35 8.71
N GLY A 84 6.59 -12.67 8.85
CA GLY A 84 5.65 -13.48 8.09
C GLY A 84 6.14 -13.77 6.68
N THR A 85 5.32 -14.47 5.91
CA THR A 85 5.55 -14.73 4.48
C THR A 85 4.60 -13.89 3.62
N PRO A 86 5.07 -13.34 2.48
CA PRO A 86 4.20 -12.60 1.57
C PRO A 86 3.18 -13.54 0.93
N LEU A 87 1.94 -13.07 0.85
CA LEU A 87 0.87 -13.73 0.11
C LEU A 87 0.91 -13.30 -1.35
N HIS A 88 0.51 -14.20 -2.24
CA HIS A 88 0.34 -13.88 -3.65
C HIS A 88 -0.92 -13.01 -3.84
N THR A 89 -0.74 -11.75 -4.24
CA THR A 89 -1.82 -10.78 -4.46
C THR A 89 -1.66 -10.09 -5.82
N PRO A 90 -2.05 -10.73 -6.94
CA PRO A 90 -1.91 -10.14 -8.27
C PRO A 90 -2.88 -8.98 -8.52
N MET A 91 -4.04 -8.95 -7.84
CA MET A 91 -5.04 -7.88 -7.96
C MET A 91 -5.39 -7.28 -6.59
N GLU A 92 -5.88 -6.04 -6.56
CA GLU A 92 -6.35 -5.42 -5.31
C GLU A 92 -7.40 -6.29 -4.62
N LYS A 93 -8.34 -6.87 -5.38
CA LYS A 93 -9.40 -7.75 -4.86
C LYS A 93 -8.87 -8.91 -4.02
N ASP A 94 -7.69 -9.43 -4.34
CA ASP A 94 -7.06 -10.50 -3.58
C ASP A 94 -6.68 -10.05 -2.17
N VAL A 95 -6.23 -8.79 -2.00
CA VAL A 95 -5.95 -8.21 -0.68
C VAL A 95 -7.22 -8.20 0.18
N PHE A 96 -8.35 -7.79 -0.39
CA PHE A 96 -9.65 -7.77 0.33
C PHE A 96 -10.11 -9.19 0.68
N ASN A 97 -9.98 -10.14 -0.25
CA ASN A 97 -10.33 -11.54 -0.04
C ASN A 97 -9.50 -12.17 1.09
N GLN A 98 -8.18 -11.95 1.09
CA GLN A 98 -7.28 -12.45 2.14
C GLN A 98 -7.59 -11.83 3.51
N LEU A 99 -8.04 -10.56 3.53
CA LEU A 99 -8.51 -9.89 4.74
C LEU A 99 -9.95 -10.27 5.12
N GLY A 100 -10.69 -10.98 4.27
CA GLY A 100 -12.05 -11.44 4.52
C GLY A 100 -13.07 -10.31 4.61
N ILE A 101 -12.93 -9.29 3.77
CA ILE A 101 -13.88 -8.17 3.65
C ILE A 101 -14.33 -8.00 2.20
N PRO A 102 -15.54 -7.45 1.93
CA PRO A 102 -15.98 -7.18 0.57
C PRO A 102 -15.08 -6.14 -0.09
N TYR A 103 -14.82 -6.32 -1.39
CA TYR A 103 -14.10 -5.33 -2.19
C TYR A 103 -14.83 -3.99 -2.19
N ARG A 104 -14.05 -2.91 -2.16
CA ARG A 104 -14.55 -1.54 -2.30
C ARG A 104 -13.85 -0.87 -3.46
N GLU A 105 -14.62 -0.25 -4.33
CA GLU A 105 -14.12 0.55 -5.44
C GLU A 105 -13.38 1.79 -4.91
N PRO A 106 -12.42 2.38 -5.65
CA PRO A 106 -11.64 3.53 -5.18
C PRO A 106 -12.44 4.71 -4.61
N HIS A 107 -13.61 5.01 -5.20
CA HIS A 107 -14.47 6.12 -4.78
C HIS A 107 -15.26 5.84 -3.48
N GLU A 108 -15.22 4.60 -2.96
CA GLU A 108 -15.87 4.19 -1.70
C GLU A 108 -14.88 4.14 -0.52
N ARG A 109 -13.65 4.65 -0.72
CA ARG A 109 -12.52 4.56 0.21
C ARG A 109 -12.15 5.89 0.87
N ASP A 110 -12.95 6.94 0.67
CA ASP A 110 -12.78 8.25 1.33
C ASP A 110 -13.45 8.31 2.70
#